data_AF-P73834-F1
#
_entry.id   AF-P73834-F1
#
_cell.length_a   1.000
_cell.length_b   1.000
_cell.length_c   1.000
_cell.angle_alpha   90.00
_cell.angle_beta   90.00
_cell.angle_gamma   90.00
#
_symmetry.space_group_name_H-M   'P 1'
#
loop_
_entity.id
_entity.type
_entity.pdbx_description
1 polymer ?
#
loop_
_entity_poly.entity_id
_entity_poly.type
_entity_poly.pdbx_seq_one_letter_code
_entity_poly.pdbx_strand_id
1 'polypeptide(L)'
;MDTTYQKSNLAWELQQLTQNGREWLAWQTDRLWQGVPPIPGLDIPNWEWWEELIFHGLLWLIIALVIAAIWFNRKTWQRYWQNLSNVDLNPHFSPPNPGVNHWLKAAQQAARQGDYYQACRYLYLATLQMLQEQRGLEPTPGRTDREYQQLTEQFPQAGAYDTIFTVHQELCFGQQQASLELFEDCQGAIASLERAPKTRTDQRKFAGS
;
A
#
# COMPACT_ATOMS: atom_id res chain seq x y z
N MET A 1 33.13 14.78 -26.64
CA MET A 1 31.88 15.51 -26.28
C MET A 1 30.91 14.45 -25.82
N ASP A 2 30.86 14.28 -24.50
CA ASP A 2 30.37 13.09 -23.82
C ASP A 2 28.86 13.11 -23.65
N THR A 3 28.21 12.01 -24.03
CA THR A 3 26.80 11.72 -23.71
C THR A 3 26.75 10.52 -22.78
N THR A 4 27.24 10.70 -21.57
CA THR A 4 27.14 9.70 -20.49
C THR A 4 26.20 10.25 -19.42
N TYR A 5 24.89 10.10 -19.61
CA TYR A 5 23.89 10.48 -18.60
C TYR A 5 22.84 9.37 -18.40
N GLN A 6 22.81 8.86 -17.15
CA GLN A 6 21.66 8.31 -16.41
C GLN A 6 20.75 7.28 -17.11
N LYS A 7 21.24 6.05 -17.34
CA LYS A 7 20.38 4.86 -17.47
C LYS A 7 20.60 3.81 -16.38
N SER A 8 21.61 3.95 -15.53
CA SER A 8 21.90 3.00 -14.45
C SER A 8 20.84 3.02 -13.34
N ASN A 9 20.13 4.14 -13.14
CA ASN A 9 19.17 4.28 -12.05
C ASN A 9 17.81 3.59 -12.32
N LEU A 10 17.37 3.41 -13.56
CA LEU A 10 16.09 2.70 -13.79
C LEU A 10 16.28 1.18 -13.82
N ALA A 11 17.42 0.72 -14.34
CA ALA A 11 17.72 -0.70 -14.42
C ALA A 11 17.96 -1.32 -13.04
N TRP A 12 18.65 -0.62 -12.13
CA TRP A 12 18.86 -1.10 -10.76
C TRP A 12 17.57 -1.04 -9.91
N GLU A 13 16.71 -0.03 -10.09
CA GLU A 13 15.39 0.05 -9.43
C GLU A 13 14.49 -1.12 -9.84
N LEU A 14 14.40 -1.44 -11.14
CA LEU A 14 13.66 -2.60 -11.64
C LEU A 14 14.24 -3.93 -11.13
N GLN A 15 15.57 -4.00 -10.99
CA GLN A 15 16.24 -5.19 -10.46
C GLN A 15 15.95 -5.40 -8.96
N GLN A 16 15.91 -4.33 -8.17
CA GLN A 16 15.51 -4.42 -6.76
C GLN A 16 14.03 -4.79 -6.59
N LEU A 17 13.16 -4.27 -7.46
CA LEU A 17 11.71 -4.56 -7.44
C LEU A 17 11.42 -6.04 -7.77
N THR A 18 12.18 -6.61 -8.70
CA THR A 18 12.08 -8.03 -9.06
C THR A 18 12.69 -8.96 -8.01
N GLN A 19 13.77 -8.58 -7.34
CA GLN A 19 14.33 -9.38 -6.23
C GLN A 19 13.38 -9.41 -5.02
N ASN A 20 12.91 -8.25 -4.56
CA ASN A 20 12.03 -8.15 -3.41
C ASN A 20 10.64 -8.75 -3.67
N GLY A 21 10.15 -8.65 -4.92
CA GLY A 21 8.90 -9.27 -5.35
C GLY A 21 8.99 -10.80 -5.39
N ARG A 22 10.14 -11.39 -5.74
CA ARG A 22 10.34 -12.84 -5.77
C ARG A 22 10.39 -13.44 -4.37
N GLU A 23 11.03 -12.76 -3.42
CA GLU A 23 11.08 -13.21 -2.02
C GLU A 23 9.70 -13.13 -1.35
N TRP A 24 8.94 -12.06 -1.61
CA TRP A 24 7.55 -11.95 -1.17
C TRP A 24 6.66 -13.03 -1.80
N LEU A 25 6.79 -13.27 -3.11
CA LEU A 25 6.02 -14.30 -3.80
C LEU A 25 6.35 -15.70 -3.25
N ALA A 26 7.63 -15.98 -3.00
CA ALA A 26 8.10 -17.23 -2.40
C ALA A 26 7.54 -17.44 -0.99
N TRP A 27 7.55 -16.39 -0.15
CA TRP A 27 6.98 -16.45 1.20
C TRP A 27 5.45 -16.65 1.17
N GLN A 28 4.76 -15.97 0.25
CA GLN A 28 3.31 -16.11 0.09
C GLN A 28 2.92 -17.49 -0.46
N THR A 29 3.73 -18.07 -1.35
CA THR A 29 3.52 -19.43 -1.83
C THR A 29 3.82 -20.46 -0.76
N ASP A 30 4.90 -20.33 0.01
CA ASP A 30 5.23 -21.28 1.07
C ASP A 30 4.13 -21.32 2.13
N ARG A 31 3.53 -20.17 2.46
CA ARG A 31 2.39 -20.10 3.38
C ARG A 31 1.12 -20.77 2.86
N LEU A 32 0.90 -20.74 1.53
CA LEU A 32 -0.23 -21.44 0.88
C LEU A 32 -0.02 -22.96 0.80
N TRP A 33 1.24 -23.40 0.66
CA TRP A 33 1.57 -24.81 0.48
C TRP A 33 1.88 -25.57 1.79
N GLN A 34 2.13 -24.88 2.91
CA GLN A 34 2.39 -25.49 4.23
C GLN A 34 1.22 -26.32 4.82
N GLY A 35 0.03 -26.29 4.21
CA GLY A 35 -1.14 -27.04 4.67
C GLY A 35 -1.52 -28.26 3.82
N VAL A 36 -0.79 -28.58 2.74
CA VAL A 36 -1.17 -29.67 1.83
C VAL A 36 -0.39 -30.94 2.21
N PRO A 37 -1.04 -31.96 2.83
CA PRO A 37 -0.36 -33.22 3.11
C PRO A 37 0.05 -33.90 1.79
N PRO A 38 1.24 -34.52 1.71
CA PRO A 38 1.62 -35.29 0.54
C PRO A 38 0.67 -36.48 0.41
N ILE A 39 -0.12 -36.50 -0.66
CA ILE A 39 -1.07 -37.59 -0.95
C ILE A 39 -0.25 -38.77 -1.50
N PRO A 40 -0.08 -39.89 -0.78
CA PRO A 40 0.69 -41.02 -1.27
C PRO A 40 -0.21 -41.91 -2.13
N GLY A 41 0.20 -42.18 -3.36
CA GLY A 41 -0.38 -43.25 -4.19
C GLY A 41 -1.45 -42.84 -5.20
N LEU A 42 -1.22 -41.78 -5.99
CA LEU A 42 -1.93 -41.65 -7.27
C LEU A 42 -1.15 -42.40 -8.35
N ASP A 43 -1.54 -43.64 -8.63
CA ASP A 43 -1.24 -44.27 -9.91
C ASP A 43 -2.07 -43.54 -10.97
N ILE A 44 -1.45 -42.59 -11.66
CA ILE A 44 -2.10 -41.80 -12.73
C ILE A 44 -2.24 -42.75 -13.93
N PRO A 45 -3.46 -43.17 -14.30
CA PRO A 45 -3.67 -43.96 -15.51
C PRO A 45 -3.21 -43.13 -16.70
N ASN A 46 -2.53 -43.71 -17.69
CA ASN A 46 -2.06 -42.99 -18.88
C ASN A 46 -3.28 -42.47 -19.67
N TRP A 47 -3.62 -41.19 -19.46
CA TRP A 47 -4.87 -40.59 -19.88
C TRP A 47 -4.61 -39.33 -20.72
N GLU A 48 -4.00 -39.54 -21.89
CA GLU A 48 -3.53 -38.51 -22.83
C GLU A 48 -4.59 -37.45 -23.22
N TRP A 49 -5.88 -37.74 -23.09
CA TRP A 49 -6.96 -36.78 -23.39
C TRP A 49 -7.44 -35.93 -22.20
N TRP A 50 -7.02 -36.22 -20.96
CA TRP A 50 -7.33 -35.35 -19.81
C TRP A 50 -6.42 -34.14 -19.74
N GLU A 51 -5.22 -34.18 -20.31
CA GLU A 51 -4.31 -33.02 -20.30
C GLU A 51 -4.98 -31.84 -21.02
N GLU A 52 -5.46 -32.02 -22.24
CA GLU A 52 -6.15 -30.95 -22.96
C GLU A 52 -7.42 -30.46 -22.24
N LEU A 53 -8.18 -31.38 -21.63
CA LEU A 53 -9.45 -31.06 -20.96
C LEU A 53 -9.23 -30.34 -19.63
N ILE A 54 -8.19 -30.72 -18.87
CA ILE A 54 -7.77 -30.04 -17.64
C ILE A 54 -7.16 -28.68 -17.98
N PHE A 55 -6.29 -28.57 -18.98
CA PHE A 55 -5.71 -27.27 -19.32
C PHE A 55 -6.76 -26.27 -19.81
N HIS A 56 -7.66 -26.70 -20.71
CA HIS A 56 -8.73 -25.82 -21.18
C HIS A 56 -9.78 -25.58 -20.09
N GLY A 57 -10.18 -26.62 -19.35
CA GLY A 57 -11.15 -26.50 -18.26
C GLY A 57 -10.64 -25.61 -17.13
N LEU A 58 -9.39 -25.78 -16.70
CA LEU A 58 -8.74 -24.95 -15.68
C LEU A 58 -8.56 -23.51 -16.18
N LEU A 59 -8.18 -23.31 -17.45
CA LEU A 59 -8.10 -21.98 -18.04
C LEU A 59 -9.45 -21.27 -18.00
N TRP A 60 -10.52 -21.93 -18.46
CA TRP A 60 -11.87 -21.37 -18.42
C TRP A 60 -12.38 -21.15 -16.99
N LEU A 61 -12.03 -22.04 -16.06
CA LEU A 61 -12.33 -21.88 -14.63
C LEU A 61 -11.63 -20.65 -14.05
N ILE A 62 -10.34 -20.45 -14.36
CA ILE A 62 -9.58 -19.28 -13.93
C ILE A 62 -10.19 -18.00 -14.53
N ILE A 63 -10.51 -18.00 -15.83
CA ILE A 63 -11.17 -16.87 -16.48
C ILE A 63 -12.51 -16.56 -15.82
N ALA A 64 -13.33 -17.57 -15.55
CA ALA A 64 -14.61 -17.41 -14.87
C ALA A 64 -14.45 -16.87 -13.44
N LEU A 65 -13.44 -17.35 -12.70
CA LEU A 65 -13.10 -16.84 -11.36
C LEU A 65 -12.61 -15.39 -11.40
N VAL A 66 -11.80 -15.01 -12.38
CA VAL A 66 -11.35 -13.62 -12.56
C VAL A 66 -12.54 -12.72 -12.88
N ILE A 67 -13.42 -13.13 -13.80
CA ILE A 67 -14.64 -12.37 -14.13
C ILE A 67 -15.55 -12.26 -12.90
N ALA A 68 -15.76 -13.36 -12.17
CA ALA A 68 -16.56 -13.37 -10.96
C ALA A 68 -15.94 -12.49 -9.86
N ALA A 69 -14.62 -12.51 -9.68
CA ALA A 69 -13.91 -11.65 -8.74
C ALA A 69 -14.05 -10.17 -9.12
N ILE A 70 -13.91 -9.83 -10.40
CA ILE A 70 -14.15 -8.48 -10.93
C ILE A 70 -15.60 -8.04 -10.68
N TRP A 71 -16.56 -8.94 -10.86
CA TRP A 71 -17.98 -8.64 -10.70
C TRP A 71 -18.38 -8.51 -9.23
N PHE A 72 -17.86 -9.38 -8.35
CA PHE A 72 -18.12 -9.36 -6.91
C PHE A 72 -17.42 -8.17 -6.23
N ASN A 73 -16.21 -7.82 -6.66
CA ASN A 73 -15.51 -6.61 -6.22
C ASN A 73 -15.90 -5.36 -7.01
N ARG A 74 -16.93 -5.39 -7.87
CA ARG A 74 -17.28 -4.24 -8.70
C ARG A 74 -17.64 -3.00 -7.88
N LYS A 75 -18.17 -3.16 -6.66
CA LYS A 75 -18.50 -2.04 -5.74
C LYS A 75 -17.24 -1.44 -5.08
N THR A 76 -16.24 -2.26 -4.79
CA THR A 76 -14.92 -1.87 -4.25
C THR A 76 -14.05 -1.26 -5.35
N TRP A 77 -14.04 -1.86 -6.54
CA TRP A 77 -13.36 -1.33 -7.71
C TRP A 77 -14.01 -0.06 -8.25
N GLN A 78 -15.33 0.08 -8.27
CA GLN A 78 -15.95 1.35 -8.65
C GLN A 78 -15.52 2.49 -7.73
N ARG A 79 -15.36 2.27 -6.42
CA ARG A 79 -14.83 3.30 -5.50
C ARG A 79 -13.35 3.61 -5.75
N TYR A 80 -12.55 2.61 -6.10
CA TYR A 80 -11.14 2.79 -6.47
C TYR A 80 -10.97 3.58 -7.78
N TRP A 81 -11.75 3.23 -8.81
CA TRP A 81 -11.72 3.87 -10.12
C TRP A 81 -12.41 5.24 -10.14
N GLN A 82 -13.49 5.46 -9.37
CA GLN A 82 -14.09 6.79 -9.21
C GLN A 82 -13.14 7.78 -8.51
N ASN A 83 -12.28 7.30 -7.61
CA ASN A 83 -11.25 8.13 -6.99
C ASN A 83 -10.05 8.39 -7.91
N LEU A 84 -9.82 7.54 -8.92
CA LEU A 84 -8.79 7.74 -9.96
C LEU A 84 -9.29 8.58 -11.14
N SER A 85 -10.57 8.50 -11.50
CA SER A 85 -11.17 9.31 -12.58
C SER A 85 -11.38 10.78 -12.19
N ASN A 86 -11.30 11.09 -10.89
CA ASN A 86 -11.27 12.46 -10.38
C ASN A 86 -9.84 13.00 -10.23
N VAL A 87 -8.82 12.29 -10.72
CA VAL A 87 -7.49 12.87 -10.92
C VAL A 87 -7.59 13.75 -12.16
N ASP A 88 -7.86 15.04 -11.93
CA ASP A 88 -7.71 16.07 -12.94
C ASP A 88 -6.27 15.98 -13.50
N LEU A 89 -6.15 15.54 -14.75
CA LEU A 89 -4.89 15.50 -15.52
C LEU A 89 -4.41 16.92 -15.89
N ASN A 90 -4.85 17.94 -15.18
CA ASN A 90 -4.47 19.32 -15.37
C ASN A 90 -3.40 19.67 -14.32
N PRO A 91 -2.12 19.86 -14.70
CA PRO A 91 -1.00 20.00 -13.77
C PRO A 91 -0.95 21.35 -13.03
N HIS A 92 -2.09 22.04 -12.88
CA HIS A 92 -2.16 23.37 -12.28
C HIS A 92 -3.39 23.58 -11.38
N PHE A 93 -3.85 22.52 -10.74
CA PHE A 93 -4.72 22.61 -9.57
C PHE A 93 -3.99 21.93 -8.42
N SER A 94 -3.40 22.72 -7.51
CA SER A 94 -3.20 22.22 -6.15
C SER A 94 -4.58 22.23 -5.51
N PRO A 95 -5.29 21.08 -5.38
CA PRO A 95 -6.50 21.08 -4.57
C PRO A 95 -6.14 21.62 -3.19
N PRO A 96 -7.05 22.37 -2.52
CA PRO A 96 -6.80 22.84 -1.17
C PRO A 96 -6.41 21.63 -0.34
N ASN A 97 -5.14 21.60 0.09
CA ASN A 97 -4.59 20.46 0.77
C ASN A 97 -5.50 20.19 1.98
N PRO A 98 -6.23 19.07 2.01
CA PRO A 98 -7.09 18.75 3.14
C PRO A 98 -6.14 18.47 4.30
N GLY A 99 -5.80 19.52 5.05
CA GLY A 99 -4.79 19.46 6.10
C GLY A 99 -5.11 18.34 7.09
N VAL A 100 -4.11 17.90 7.85
CA VAL A 100 -4.15 16.70 8.72
C VAL A 100 -5.52 16.47 9.43
N ASN A 101 -6.11 17.53 9.98
CA ASN A 101 -7.41 17.51 10.68
C ASN A 101 -8.59 16.97 9.84
N HIS A 102 -8.59 17.17 8.52
CA HIS A 102 -9.62 16.63 7.63
C HIS A 102 -9.60 15.10 7.67
N TRP A 103 -8.42 14.51 7.50
CA TRP A 103 -8.25 13.06 7.50
C TRP A 103 -8.54 12.44 8.87
N LEU A 104 -8.15 13.10 9.95
CA LEU A 104 -8.47 12.65 11.31
C LEU A 104 -9.99 12.60 11.55
N LYS A 105 -10.73 13.62 11.10
CA LYS A 105 -12.20 13.61 11.20
C LYS A 105 -12.83 12.51 10.34
N ALA A 106 -12.34 12.34 9.10
CA ALA A 106 -12.81 11.28 8.22
C ALA A 106 -12.57 9.89 8.82
N ALA A 107 -11.40 9.67 9.44
CA ALA A 107 -11.05 8.44 10.14
C ALA A 107 -12.04 8.13 11.28
N GLN A 108 -12.30 9.12 12.15
CA GLN A 108 -13.26 8.96 13.24
C GLN A 108 -14.69 8.66 12.74
N GLN A 109 -15.11 9.33 11.67
CA GLN A 109 -16.43 9.10 11.08
C GLN A 109 -16.56 7.69 10.47
N ALA A 110 -15.52 7.19 9.81
CA ALA A 110 -15.49 5.83 9.27
C ALA A 110 -15.53 4.78 10.39
N ALA A 111 -14.75 4.97 11.45
CA ALA A 111 -14.76 4.07 12.60
C ALA A 111 -16.12 4.01 13.32
N ARG A 112 -16.82 5.14 13.44
CA ARG A 112 -18.19 5.17 13.99
C ARG A 112 -19.20 4.37 13.15
N GLN A 113 -18.93 4.18 11.87
CA GLN A 113 -19.74 3.37 10.95
C GLN A 113 -19.31 1.90 10.94
N GLY A 114 -18.28 1.52 11.72
CA GLY A 114 -17.68 0.19 11.71
C GLY A 114 -16.77 -0.09 10.50
N ASP A 115 -16.49 0.91 9.65
CA ASP A 115 -15.59 0.76 8.51
C ASP A 115 -14.14 1.05 8.95
N TYR A 116 -13.56 0.10 9.68
CA TYR A 116 -12.20 0.21 10.21
C TYR A 116 -11.14 0.23 9.11
N TYR A 117 -11.41 -0.37 7.94
CA TYR A 117 -10.50 -0.33 6.81
C TYR A 117 -10.31 1.11 6.30
N GLN A 118 -11.42 1.81 6.03
CA GLN A 118 -11.35 3.21 5.63
C GLN A 118 -10.80 4.09 6.76
N ALA A 119 -11.14 3.78 8.01
CA ALA A 119 -10.62 4.52 9.15
C ALA A 119 -9.08 4.47 9.22
N CYS A 120 -8.48 3.28 9.15
CA CYS A 120 -7.02 3.11 9.12
C CYS A 120 -6.39 3.76 7.87
N ARG A 121 -7.04 3.64 6.71
CA ARG A 121 -6.58 4.31 5.48
C ARG A 121 -6.55 5.84 5.63
N TYR A 122 -7.54 6.45 6.25
CA TYR A 122 -7.56 7.88 6.50
C TYR A 122 -6.47 8.30 7.50
N LEU A 123 -6.16 7.48 8.51
CA LEU A 123 -5.03 7.75 9.40
C LEU A 123 -3.69 7.67 8.66
N TYR A 124 -3.51 6.72 7.74
CA TYR A 124 -2.35 6.68 6.85
C TYR A 124 -2.20 7.95 6.00
N LEU A 125 -3.30 8.43 5.39
CA LEU A 125 -3.29 9.68 4.63
C LEU A 125 -2.96 10.90 5.51
N ALA A 126 -3.44 10.92 6.75
CA ALA A 126 -3.07 11.94 7.73
C ALA A 126 -1.55 11.92 8.00
N THR A 127 -0.96 10.74 8.14
CA THR A 127 0.50 10.57 8.35
C THR A 127 1.31 11.08 7.17
N LEU A 128 0.93 10.78 5.94
CA LEU A 128 1.59 11.32 4.74
C LEU A 128 1.51 12.86 4.71
N GLN A 129 0.36 13.41 5.09
CA GLN A 129 0.16 14.85 5.18
C GLN A 129 1.02 15.48 6.29
N MET A 130 1.17 14.81 7.43
CA MET A 130 2.06 15.24 8.51
C MET A 130 3.53 15.23 8.05
N LEU A 131 3.95 14.22 7.28
CA LEU A 131 5.30 14.17 6.70
C LEU A 131 5.54 15.33 5.73
N GLN A 132 4.55 15.67 4.91
CA GLN A 132 4.63 16.84 4.03
C GLN A 132 4.75 18.14 4.83
N GLU A 133 3.84 18.38 5.79
CA GLU A 133 3.78 19.64 6.55
C GLU A 133 4.95 19.82 7.53
N GLN A 134 5.42 18.75 8.18
CA GLN A 134 6.42 18.83 9.24
C GLN A 134 7.84 18.61 8.74
N ARG A 135 8.02 17.86 7.64
CA ARG A 135 9.35 17.46 7.14
C ARG A 135 9.61 17.90 5.72
N GLY A 136 8.64 18.51 5.04
CA GLY A 136 8.76 18.88 3.63
C GLY A 136 8.89 17.67 2.70
N LEU A 137 8.56 16.47 3.19
CA LEU A 137 8.58 15.25 2.39
C LEU A 137 7.31 15.18 1.56
N GLU A 138 7.38 15.60 0.30
CA GLU A 138 6.25 15.49 -0.60
C GLU A 138 5.93 14.03 -0.92
N PRO A 139 4.66 13.61 -0.79
CA PRO A 139 4.25 12.29 -1.21
C PRO A 139 4.44 12.12 -2.72
N THR A 140 5.34 11.23 -3.12
CA THR A 140 5.60 10.94 -4.54
C THR A 140 4.77 9.73 -4.96
N PRO A 141 4.08 9.74 -6.13
CA PRO A 141 3.19 8.65 -6.54
C PRO A 141 3.86 7.28 -6.73
N GLY A 142 5.20 7.22 -6.82
CA GLY A 142 5.94 5.96 -6.88
C GLY A 142 6.46 5.44 -5.54
N ARG A 143 6.32 6.21 -4.44
CA ARG A 143 6.91 5.85 -3.15
C ARG A 143 6.04 4.84 -2.41
N THR A 144 6.65 3.73 -2.00
CA THR A 144 6.03 2.62 -1.27
C THR A 144 6.10 2.81 0.25
N ASP A 145 5.26 2.09 0.99
CA ASP A 145 5.24 2.13 2.46
C ASP A 145 6.60 1.79 3.08
N ARG A 146 7.34 0.83 2.50
CA ARG A 146 8.69 0.47 2.95
C ARG A 146 9.71 1.59 2.78
N GLU A 147 9.62 2.36 1.70
CA GLU A 147 10.50 3.51 1.50
C GLU A 147 10.16 4.63 2.50
N TYR A 148 8.88 4.83 2.83
CA TYR A 148 8.51 5.74 3.92
C TYR A 148 9.01 5.24 5.28
N GLN A 149 8.97 3.93 5.56
CA GLN A 149 9.56 3.36 6.78
C GLN A 149 11.05 3.69 6.87
N GLN A 150 11.83 3.38 5.82
CA GLN A 150 13.27 3.70 5.78
C GLN A 150 13.57 5.18 5.99
N LEU A 151 12.75 6.08 5.41
CA LEU A 151 12.90 7.52 5.59
C LEU A 151 12.58 7.98 7.01
N THR A 152 11.60 7.33 7.66
CA THR A 152 11.11 7.72 8.98
C THR A 152 11.85 7.06 10.15
N GLU A 153 12.70 6.05 9.89
CA GLU A 153 13.59 5.42 10.88
C GLU A 153 14.45 6.43 11.64
N GLN A 154 14.88 7.50 10.96
CA GLN A 154 15.73 8.54 11.54
C GLN A 154 14.94 9.60 12.31
N PHE A 155 13.60 9.56 12.26
CA PHE A 155 12.76 10.57 12.88
C PHE A 155 12.46 10.24 14.35
N PRO A 156 12.28 11.28 15.19
CA PRO A 156 11.63 11.10 16.48
C PRO A 156 10.28 10.40 16.27
N GLN A 157 9.99 9.38 17.09
CA GLN A 157 8.80 8.54 16.98
C GLN A 157 8.77 7.61 15.74
N ALA A 158 9.93 7.12 15.27
CA ALA A 158 10.01 6.12 14.19
C ALA A 158 9.02 4.95 14.37
N GLY A 159 8.85 4.43 15.59
CA GLY A 159 7.89 3.36 15.88
C GLY A 159 6.43 3.72 15.60
N ALA A 160 6.04 4.98 15.73
CA ALA A 160 4.68 5.43 15.42
C ALA A 160 4.44 5.47 13.90
N TYR A 161 5.43 5.92 13.12
CA TYR A 161 5.37 5.84 11.66
C TYR A 161 5.31 4.38 11.19
N ASP A 162 6.19 3.54 11.74
CA ASP A 162 6.27 2.12 11.39
C ASP A 162 4.97 1.37 11.65
N THR A 163 4.32 1.63 12.79
CA THR A 163 3.01 1.05 13.13
C THR A 163 1.98 1.35 12.03
N ILE A 164 1.86 2.62 11.62
CA ILE A 164 0.84 3.04 10.65
C ILE A 164 1.13 2.48 9.26
N PHE A 165 2.40 2.49 8.82
CA PHE A 165 2.79 1.95 7.52
C PHE A 165 2.61 0.42 7.45
N THR A 166 3.00 -0.29 8.51
CA THR A 166 2.80 -1.75 8.59
C THR A 166 1.32 -2.11 8.55
N VAL A 167 0.48 -1.44 9.34
CA VAL A 167 -0.96 -1.69 9.32
C VAL A 167 -1.56 -1.42 7.94
N HIS A 168 -1.19 -0.31 7.29
CA HIS A 168 -1.68 -0.02 5.94
C HIS A 168 -1.25 -1.09 4.92
N GLN A 169 0.02 -1.52 4.96
CA GLN A 169 0.54 -2.55 4.08
C GLN A 169 -0.19 -3.89 4.28
N GLU A 170 -0.37 -4.33 5.53
CA GLU A 170 -1.06 -5.57 5.87
C GLU A 170 -2.56 -5.56 5.50
N LEU A 171 -3.21 -4.39 5.60
CA LEU A 171 -4.61 -4.24 5.18
C LEU A 171 -4.77 -4.24 3.66
N CYS A 172 -3.83 -3.62 2.92
CA CYS A 172 -3.93 -3.48 1.47
C CYS A 172 -3.42 -4.72 0.71
N PHE A 173 -2.37 -5.36 1.22
CA PHE A 173 -1.63 -6.42 0.52
C PHE A 173 -1.46 -7.71 1.33
N GLY A 174 -1.75 -7.66 2.64
CA GLY A 174 -1.73 -8.81 3.52
C GLY A 174 -3.09 -9.51 3.61
N GLN A 175 -3.22 -10.39 4.61
CA GLN A 175 -4.48 -11.10 4.92
C GLN A 175 -5.15 -10.55 6.18
N GLN A 176 -4.60 -9.48 6.76
CA GLN A 176 -5.10 -8.90 7.98
C GLN A 176 -6.46 -8.24 7.74
N GLN A 177 -7.46 -8.62 8.54
CA GLN A 177 -8.76 -7.98 8.50
C GLN A 177 -8.73 -6.70 9.34
N ALA A 178 -9.37 -5.65 8.84
CA ALA A 178 -9.51 -4.42 9.61
C ALA A 178 -10.35 -4.65 10.87
N SER A 179 -9.83 -4.21 12.01
CA SER A 179 -10.46 -4.37 13.32
C SER A 179 -10.41 -3.05 14.11
N LEU A 180 -11.21 -2.98 15.18
CA LEU A 180 -11.15 -1.86 16.12
C LEU A 180 -9.75 -1.73 16.75
N GLU A 181 -9.12 -2.86 17.10
CA GLU A 181 -7.79 -2.90 17.70
C GLU A 181 -6.73 -2.23 16.81
N LEU A 182 -6.68 -2.60 15.52
CA LEU A 182 -5.75 -1.99 14.56
C LEU A 182 -6.00 -0.50 14.37
N PHE A 183 -7.25 -0.08 14.48
CA PHE A 183 -7.60 1.33 14.41
C PHE A 183 -7.15 2.10 15.66
N GLU A 184 -7.32 1.50 16.85
CA GLU A 184 -6.84 2.06 18.12
C GLU A 184 -5.32 2.16 18.16
N ASP A 185 -4.61 1.15 17.65
CA ASP A 185 -3.15 1.17 17.50
C ASP A 185 -2.70 2.33 16.59
N CYS A 186 -3.34 2.47 15.41
CA CYS A 186 -3.08 3.59 14.51
C CYS A 186 -3.38 4.95 15.16
N GLN A 187 -4.47 5.06 15.94
CA GLN A 187 -4.78 6.29 16.66
C GLN A 187 -3.73 6.62 17.73
N GLY A 188 -3.27 5.62 18.49
CA GLY A 188 -2.21 5.77 19.48
C GLY A 188 -0.91 6.26 18.84
N ALA A 189 -0.59 5.73 17.66
CA ALA A 189 0.55 6.18 16.86
C ALA A 189 0.40 7.65 16.40
N ILE A 190 -0.75 8.03 15.82
CA ILE A 190 -1.04 9.42 15.44
C ILE A 190 -0.91 10.38 16.62
N ALA A 191 -1.50 10.04 17.77
CA ALA A 191 -1.41 10.88 18.97
C ALA A 191 0.04 11.06 19.45
N SER A 192 0.89 10.06 19.23
CA SER A 192 2.33 10.14 19.54
C SER A 192 3.07 11.05 18.55
N LEU A 193 2.69 11.02 17.27
CA LEU A 193 3.21 11.94 16.25
C LEU A 193 2.79 13.39 16.47
N GLU A 194 1.55 13.64 16.94
CA GLU A 194 1.08 15.00 17.25
C GLU A 194 1.81 15.64 18.44
N ARG A 195 2.23 14.81 19.41
CA ARG A 195 3.03 15.26 20.56
C ARG A 195 4.51 15.50 20.22
N ALA A 196 4.99 15.01 19.08
CA ALA A 196 6.36 15.24 18.67
C ALA A 196 6.59 16.71 18.29
N PRO A 197 7.77 17.29 18.63
CA PRO A 197 8.09 18.65 18.24
C PRO A 197 8.16 18.77 16.72
N LYS A 198 7.34 19.66 16.15
CA LYS A 198 7.38 19.98 14.72
C LYS A 198 8.71 20.66 14.40
N THR A 199 9.62 19.96 13.74
CA THR A 199 10.84 20.56 13.21
C THR A 199 10.48 21.39 11.98
N ARG A 200 10.04 22.64 12.18
CA ARG A 200 9.96 23.59 11.08
C ARG A 200 11.40 23.85 10.62
N THR A 201 11.78 23.31 9.47
CA THR A 201 12.97 23.77 8.74
C THR A 201 12.81 25.27 8.56
N ASP A 202 13.67 26.03 9.22
CA ASP A 202 13.63 27.47 9.29
C ASP A 202 13.90 28.05 7.88
N GLN A 203 12.84 28.37 7.12
CA GLN A 203 12.95 29.24 5.96
C GLN A 203 13.13 30.71 6.41
N ARG A 204 14.22 30.96 7.14
CA ARG A 204 14.81 32.29 7.34
C ARG A 204 16.28 32.25 6.93
N LYS A 205 16.51 32.15 5.63
CA LYS A 205 17.67 32.75 4.96
C LYS A 205 17.32 32.81 3.48
N PHE A 206 17.60 33.94 2.84
CA PHE A 206 17.33 34.29 1.43
C PHE A 206 15.96 34.91 1.11
N ALA A 207 15.64 36.03 1.75
CA ALA A 207 14.94 37.16 1.11
C ALA A 207 15.20 38.42 1.95
N GLY A 208 16.46 38.87 1.93
CA GLY A 208 16.95 39.99 2.72
C GLY A 208 18.38 40.30 2.30
N SER A 209 18.54 40.74 1.07
CA SER A 209 19.65 41.56 0.56
C SER A 209 19.19 42.19 -0.74
#